data_AF-A0A5E4KSI7-F1
#
_entry.id   AF-A0A5E4KSI7-F1
#
_cell.length_a   1.000
_cell.length_b   1.000
_cell.length_c   1.000
_cell.angle_alpha   90.00
_cell.angle_beta   90.00
_cell.angle_gamma   90.00
#
_symmetry.space_group_name_H-M   'P 1'
#
loop_
_entity.id
_entity.type
_entity.pdbx_description
1 polymer ?
#
loop_
_entity_poly.entity_id
_entity_poly.type
_entity_poly.pdbx_seq_one_letter_code
_entity_poly.pdbx_strand_id
1 'polypeptide(L)'
;MRQDEILKKARFKEQNGVKILHIKGKPYEMGFQHGYLLADKIALMINRTLLATAAYVAKQTDSDLKKAQEMLWSGQKKAEPFIPVEFKEEMRGIADGVKAAGVGVTLEQILLWNTNYDQWCIYAHPHWQGDSGENPDTQGLTQPAGGGCSSFCAWDEWAGGDGKLIFGKNEDNFNMPEQLDNRMMVIADPDNGFGHAFLSYPGMIGLDGGLNENGFEMMTQLNSMQYESMAGCGIAIFTRLLLTHASTVDDAIKIFQEHPRCAGIAYHVADAKAKKAAVVETSSRMVSVRYPMPNVKAMWQTNHSNCYPGWTGYSGYNMVADQVLVNELKDISTIEKWQNSLKEPYNFYVQAPSRFERYRQLIYDEYRGKITPENAIKILSDRYDPYTKMTRPADFPSYTNNILCTICAMYPDYTYQAQEPVGTFKAHVANMWSLVAYPGTGDIWLAINNFPAQYGGYEHFNLKDLLGRMR
;
A
#
# COMPACT_ATOMS: atom_id res chain seq x y z
N MET A 1 27.22 -13.30 -17.55
CA MET A 1 27.11 -11.95 -18.14
C MET A 1 28.06 -11.04 -17.38
N ARG A 2 28.80 -10.15 -18.04
CA ARG A 2 29.72 -9.25 -17.31
C ARG A 2 28.89 -8.22 -16.52
N GLN A 3 29.33 -7.85 -15.32
CA GLN A 3 28.66 -6.86 -14.47
C GLN A 3 28.30 -5.58 -15.25
N ASP A 4 29.22 -5.10 -16.08
CA ASP A 4 29.01 -3.92 -16.93
C ASP A 4 27.84 -4.06 -17.92
N GLU A 5 27.56 -5.27 -18.41
CA GLU A 5 26.45 -5.52 -19.34
C GLU A 5 25.10 -5.48 -18.62
N ILE A 6 25.05 -5.92 -17.36
CA ILE A 6 23.85 -5.83 -16.51
C ILE A 6 23.56 -4.36 -16.18
N LEU A 7 24.58 -3.60 -15.78
CA LEU A 7 24.41 -2.21 -15.32
C LEU A 7 24.07 -1.23 -16.45
N LYS A 8 24.51 -1.47 -17.69
CA LYS A 8 24.18 -0.61 -18.85
C LYS A 8 22.69 -0.45 -19.14
N LYS A 9 21.84 -1.36 -18.63
CA LYS A 9 20.39 -1.35 -18.84
C LYS A 9 19.63 -0.52 -17.78
N ALA A 10 20.30 -0.08 -16.73
CA ALA A 10 19.69 0.56 -15.57
C ALA A 10 20.21 1.98 -15.34
N ARG A 11 19.43 2.77 -14.61
CA ARG A 11 19.81 4.12 -14.17
C ARG A 11 18.99 4.54 -12.96
N PHE A 12 19.59 5.33 -12.09
CA PHE A 12 18.90 6.04 -11.01
C PHE A 12 19.10 7.54 -11.21
N LYS A 13 18.01 8.30 -11.28
CA LYS A 13 18.06 9.75 -11.50
C LYS A 13 16.94 10.45 -10.73
N GLU A 14 17.13 11.74 -10.49
CA GLU A 14 16.06 12.61 -10.00
C GLU A 14 15.49 13.42 -11.17
N GLN A 15 14.16 13.52 -11.24
CA GLN A 15 13.44 14.31 -12.23
C GLN A 15 12.27 15.00 -11.55
N ASN A 16 12.26 16.34 -11.57
CA ASN A 16 11.26 17.18 -10.88
C ASN A 16 11.09 16.85 -9.39
N GLY A 17 12.19 16.57 -8.68
CA GLY A 17 12.18 16.15 -7.27
C GLY A 17 11.84 14.67 -7.04
N VAL A 18 11.37 13.95 -8.07
CA VAL A 18 11.05 12.52 -7.98
C VAL A 18 12.29 11.68 -8.27
N LYS A 19 12.66 10.81 -7.33
CA LYS A 19 13.72 9.80 -7.51
C LYS A 19 13.17 8.62 -8.30
N ILE A 20 13.80 8.32 -9.43
CA ILE A 20 13.34 7.30 -10.37
C ILE A 20 14.44 6.27 -10.62
N LEU A 21 14.15 5.01 -10.27
CA LEU A 21 14.98 3.86 -10.57
C LEU A 21 14.44 3.15 -11.82
N HIS A 22 15.24 3.05 -12.88
CA HIS A 22 14.95 2.18 -14.02
C HIS A 22 15.77 0.90 -13.93
N ILE A 23 15.09 -0.23 -14.02
CA ILE A 23 15.69 -1.58 -14.03
C ILE A 23 15.07 -2.40 -15.16
N LYS A 24 15.88 -3.28 -15.76
CA LYS A 24 15.49 -4.05 -16.95
C LYS A 24 16.19 -5.40 -17.02
N GLY A 25 15.44 -6.45 -17.38
CA GLY A 25 15.99 -7.76 -17.71
C GLY A 25 15.34 -8.90 -16.92
N LYS A 26 16.09 -9.99 -16.73
CA LYS A 26 15.70 -11.11 -15.86
C LYS A 26 15.58 -10.66 -14.39
N PRO A 27 14.83 -11.36 -13.54
CA PRO A 27 14.64 -10.96 -12.14
C PRO A 27 15.97 -10.70 -11.40
N TYR A 28 16.94 -11.61 -11.52
CA TYR A 28 18.27 -11.42 -10.93
C TYR A 28 19.01 -10.18 -11.47
N GLU A 29 18.91 -9.88 -12.77
CA GLU A 29 19.56 -8.71 -13.38
C GLU A 29 18.95 -7.41 -12.86
N MET A 30 17.61 -7.34 -12.81
CA MET A 30 16.89 -6.19 -12.24
C MET A 30 17.25 -5.98 -10.77
N GLY A 31 17.31 -7.08 -10.00
CA GLY A 31 17.75 -7.06 -8.63
C GLY A 31 19.17 -6.53 -8.48
N PHE A 32 20.10 -7.06 -9.27
CA PHE A 32 21.51 -6.62 -9.24
C PHE A 32 21.65 -5.14 -9.56
N GLN A 33 20.92 -4.64 -10.56
CA GLN A 33 20.88 -3.22 -10.91
C GLN A 33 20.37 -2.37 -9.75
N HIS A 34 19.26 -2.76 -9.13
CA HIS A 34 18.69 -2.09 -7.97
C HIS A 34 19.71 -2.05 -6.81
N GLY A 35 20.24 -3.20 -6.42
CA GLY A 35 21.19 -3.33 -5.33
C GLY A 35 22.46 -2.49 -5.53
N TYR A 36 23.03 -2.53 -6.74
CA TYR A 36 24.26 -1.82 -7.05
C TYR A 36 24.06 -0.30 -7.08
N LEU A 37 23.01 0.19 -7.74
CA LEU A 37 22.77 1.63 -7.90
C LEU A 37 22.34 2.32 -6.61
N LEU A 38 21.74 1.59 -5.66
CA LEU A 38 21.17 2.13 -4.43
C LEU A 38 21.84 1.59 -3.16
N ALA A 39 23.06 1.06 -3.26
CA ALA A 39 23.72 0.34 -2.16
C ALA A 39 23.80 1.15 -0.84
N ASP A 40 24.14 2.44 -0.93
CA ASP A 40 24.17 3.38 0.20
C ASP A 40 22.79 3.53 0.85
N LYS A 41 21.75 3.70 0.03
CA LYS A 41 20.37 3.92 0.49
C LYS A 41 19.77 2.67 1.07
N ILE A 42 20.06 1.50 0.49
CA ILE A 42 19.65 0.20 1.01
C ILE A 42 20.25 -0.02 2.41
N ALA A 43 21.52 0.32 2.60
CA ALA A 43 22.14 0.26 3.92
C ALA A 43 21.47 1.21 4.92
N LEU A 44 21.05 2.42 4.51
CA LEU A 44 20.28 3.32 5.36
C LEU A 44 18.93 2.72 5.76
N MET A 45 18.18 2.17 4.79
CA MET A 45 16.89 1.52 5.07
C MET A 45 17.04 0.39 6.10
N ILE A 46 18.04 -0.47 5.92
CA ILE A 46 18.25 -1.64 6.79
C ILE A 46 18.80 -1.25 8.16
N ASN A 47 19.76 -0.33 8.23
CA ASN A 47 20.43 0.01 9.48
C ASN A 47 19.72 1.09 10.30
N ARG A 48 18.69 1.75 9.74
CA ARG A 48 17.96 2.82 10.42
C ARG A 48 16.45 2.59 10.37
N THR A 49 15.86 2.51 9.19
CA THR A 49 14.40 2.35 9.05
C THR A 49 13.91 1.03 9.65
N LEU A 50 14.55 -0.09 9.37
CA LEU A 50 14.15 -1.40 9.92
C LEU A 50 14.28 -1.47 11.46
N LEU A 51 15.25 -0.76 12.04
CA LEU A 51 15.36 -0.62 13.50
C LEU A 51 14.21 0.22 14.08
N ALA A 52 13.79 1.27 13.36
CA ALA A 52 12.61 2.05 13.72
C ALA A 52 11.32 1.22 13.60
N THR A 53 11.19 0.36 12.57
CA THR A 53 10.10 -0.61 12.46
C THR A 53 10.06 -1.55 13.67
N ALA A 54 11.21 -2.06 14.12
CA ALA A 54 11.28 -2.89 15.32
C ALA A 54 10.82 -2.14 16.59
N ALA A 55 11.18 -0.87 16.72
CA ALA A 55 10.72 -0.02 17.83
C ALA A 55 9.22 0.23 17.80
N TYR A 56 8.67 0.40 16.60
CA TYR A 56 7.23 0.49 16.40
C TYR A 56 6.53 -0.81 16.80
N VAL A 57 6.98 -1.97 16.30
CA VAL A 57 6.43 -3.29 16.65
C VAL A 57 6.52 -3.54 18.15
N ALA A 58 7.64 -3.22 18.79
CA ALA A 58 7.82 -3.33 20.24
C ALA A 58 6.72 -2.56 20.99
N LYS A 59 6.50 -1.29 20.61
CA LYS A 59 5.47 -0.45 21.23
C LYS A 59 4.04 -0.96 20.99
N GLN A 60 3.75 -1.45 19.77
CA GLN A 60 2.40 -1.93 19.43
C GLN A 60 2.08 -3.25 20.12
N THR A 61 3.08 -4.11 20.32
CA THR A 61 2.93 -5.45 20.92
C THR A 61 3.20 -5.48 22.43
N ASP A 62 3.43 -4.31 23.04
CA ASP A 62 3.86 -4.16 24.44
C ASP A 62 5.06 -5.09 24.80
N SER A 63 6.05 -5.14 23.90
CA SER A 63 7.24 -5.98 24.03
C SER A 63 8.53 -5.15 24.04
N ASP A 64 9.65 -5.78 24.40
CA ASP A 64 10.96 -5.15 24.29
C ASP A 64 11.52 -5.22 22.85
N LEU A 65 12.56 -4.43 22.58
CA LEU A 65 13.18 -4.35 21.25
C LEU A 65 13.77 -5.68 20.77
N LYS A 66 14.27 -6.51 21.69
CA LYS A 66 14.84 -7.81 21.33
C LYS A 66 13.73 -8.74 20.88
N LYS A 67 12.63 -8.78 21.61
CA LYS A 67 11.45 -9.59 21.28
C LYS A 67 10.84 -9.16 19.96
N ALA A 68 10.69 -7.86 19.72
CA ALA A 68 10.21 -7.34 18.46
C ALA A 68 11.10 -7.75 17.27
N GLN A 69 12.43 -7.70 17.41
CA GLN A 69 13.36 -8.19 16.39
C GLN A 69 13.22 -9.70 16.15
N GLU A 70 13.09 -10.50 17.21
CA GLU A 70 12.83 -11.95 17.08
C GLU A 70 11.52 -12.23 16.34
N MET A 71 10.46 -11.45 16.61
CA MET A 71 9.19 -11.54 15.89
C MET A 71 9.37 -11.23 14.41
N LEU A 72 10.09 -10.15 14.08
CA LEU A 72 10.34 -9.75 12.70
C LEU A 72 11.07 -10.85 11.91
N TRP A 73 12.15 -11.39 12.47
CA TRP A 73 12.90 -12.50 11.87
C TRP A 73 12.09 -13.79 11.75
N SER A 74 11.24 -14.08 12.75
CA SER A 74 10.34 -15.24 12.71
C SER A 74 9.29 -15.10 11.60
N GLY A 75 8.71 -13.91 11.45
CA GLY A 75 7.76 -13.58 10.38
C GLY A 75 8.39 -13.73 9.00
N GLN A 76 9.60 -13.21 8.80
CA GLN A 76 10.34 -13.37 7.54
C GLN A 76 10.52 -14.85 7.18
N LYS A 77 10.99 -15.68 8.13
CA LYS A 77 11.20 -17.12 7.91
C LYS A 77 9.92 -17.87 7.57
N LYS A 78 8.78 -17.45 8.12
CA LYS A 78 7.46 -18.03 7.82
C LYS A 78 6.97 -17.66 6.42
N ALA A 79 7.27 -16.44 5.95
CA ALA A 79 6.89 -15.97 4.63
C ALA A 79 7.77 -16.55 3.51
N GLU A 80 9.06 -16.76 3.79
CA GLU A 80 10.05 -17.13 2.78
C GLU A 80 9.68 -18.35 1.90
N PRO A 81 9.11 -19.45 2.42
CA PRO A 81 8.71 -20.59 1.59
C PRO A 81 7.68 -20.24 0.51
N PHE A 82 6.87 -19.20 0.73
CA PHE A 82 5.77 -18.80 -0.14
C PHE A 82 6.19 -17.76 -1.19
N ILE A 83 7.38 -17.16 -1.07
CA ILE A 83 7.86 -16.18 -2.03
C ILE A 83 8.15 -16.90 -3.37
N PRO A 84 7.52 -16.46 -4.49
CA PRO A 84 7.80 -17.00 -5.82
C PRO A 84 9.29 -16.93 -6.19
N VAL A 85 9.77 -17.92 -6.94
CA VAL A 85 11.19 -18.06 -7.30
C VAL A 85 11.73 -16.81 -7.98
N GLU A 86 10.97 -16.21 -8.90
CA GLU A 86 11.40 -14.99 -9.61
C GLU A 86 11.73 -13.84 -8.66
N PHE A 87 10.97 -13.66 -7.58
CA PHE A 87 11.21 -12.59 -6.61
C PHE A 87 12.31 -12.93 -5.61
N LYS A 88 12.53 -14.23 -5.32
CA LYS A 88 13.74 -14.66 -4.59
C LYS A 88 14.99 -14.36 -5.40
N GLU A 89 14.96 -14.59 -6.72
CA GLU A 89 16.06 -14.28 -7.62
C GLU A 89 16.31 -12.78 -7.73
N GLU A 90 15.26 -11.95 -7.79
CA GLU A 90 15.37 -10.49 -7.74
C GLU A 90 16.01 -10.02 -6.42
N MET A 91 15.54 -10.50 -5.27
CA MET A 91 16.13 -10.17 -3.97
C MET A 91 17.57 -10.67 -3.80
N ARG A 92 17.92 -11.83 -4.36
CA ARG A 92 19.31 -12.30 -4.45
C ARG A 92 20.16 -11.36 -5.29
N GLY A 93 19.63 -10.91 -6.43
CA GLY A 93 20.24 -9.88 -7.25
C GLY A 93 20.53 -8.62 -6.43
N ILE A 94 19.56 -8.13 -5.66
CA ILE A 94 19.74 -6.93 -4.81
C ILE A 94 20.92 -7.13 -3.85
N ALA A 95 20.95 -8.23 -3.10
CA ALA A 95 22.03 -8.49 -2.14
C ALA A 95 23.41 -8.56 -2.83
N ASP A 96 23.51 -9.25 -3.96
CA ASP A 96 24.75 -9.34 -4.74
C ASP A 96 25.18 -7.99 -5.33
N GLY A 97 24.22 -7.18 -5.77
CA GLY A 97 24.47 -5.82 -6.27
C GLY A 97 25.02 -4.89 -5.19
N VAL A 98 24.42 -4.92 -3.99
CA VAL A 98 24.89 -4.15 -2.83
C VAL A 98 26.31 -4.56 -2.45
N LYS A 99 26.58 -5.88 -2.41
CA LYS A 99 27.92 -6.43 -2.15
C LYS A 99 28.93 -5.99 -3.21
N ALA A 100 28.56 -6.02 -4.49
CA ALA A 100 29.43 -5.58 -5.59
C ALA A 100 29.74 -4.08 -5.55
N ALA A 101 28.86 -3.27 -4.95
CA ALA A 101 29.10 -1.85 -4.68
C ALA A 101 29.93 -1.60 -3.40
N GLY A 102 30.38 -2.67 -2.71
CA GLY A 102 31.24 -2.58 -1.53
C GLY A 102 30.51 -2.35 -0.21
N VAL A 103 29.19 -2.58 -0.16
CA VAL A 103 28.36 -2.39 1.04
C VAL A 103 27.94 -3.73 1.63
N GLY A 104 28.00 -3.85 2.96
CA GLY A 104 27.68 -5.09 3.68
C GLY A 104 26.20 -5.21 4.03
N VAL A 105 25.42 -5.83 3.14
CA VAL A 105 24.01 -6.21 3.38
C VAL A 105 23.82 -7.65 2.95
N THR A 106 23.15 -8.47 3.77
CA THR A 106 22.90 -9.88 3.46
C THR A 106 21.57 -10.10 2.74
N LEU A 107 21.42 -11.25 2.07
CA LEU A 107 20.15 -11.65 1.46
C LEU A 107 19.03 -11.76 2.50
N GLU A 108 19.33 -12.28 3.69
CA GLU A 108 18.35 -12.41 4.77
C GLU A 108 17.84 -11.04 5.23
N GLN A 109 18.69 -10.02 5.26
CA GLN A 109 18.27 -8.65 5.57
C GLN A 109 17.39 -8.06 4.44
N ILE A 110 17.69 -8.36 3.17
CA ILE A 110 16.82 -7.97 2.04
C ILE A 110 15.46 -8.67 2.12
N LEU A 111 15.43 -9.98 2.42
CA LEU A 111 14.20 -10.74 2.60
C LEU A 111 13.37 -10.19 3.77
N LEU A 112 14.02 -9.87 4.90
CA LEU A 112 13.35 -9.24 6.03
C LEU A 112 12.80 -7.87 5.64
N TRP A 113 13.60 -7.05 4.94
CA TRP A 113 13.15 -5.75 4.46
C TRP A 113 11.94 -5.86 3.51
N ASN A 114 11.84 -6.91 2.71
CA ASN A 114 10.69 -7.11 1.81
C ASN A 114 9.45 -7.75 2.46
N THR A 115 9.57 -8.22 3.71
CA THR A 115 8.46 -8.82 4.48
C THR A 115 8.05 -7.99 5.69
N ASN A 116 8.83 -6.97 6.06
CA ASN A 116 8.59 -6.15 7.25
C ASN A 116 7.27 -5.39 7.20
N TYR A 117 6.81 -5.01 6.01
CA TYR A 117 5.56 -4.25 5.87
C TYR A 117 4.32 -5.11 6.16
N ASP A 118 4.34 -6.40 5.77
CA ASP A 118 3.30 -7.35 6.14
C ASP A 118 3.29 -7.60 7.65
N GLN A 119 4.48 -7.74 8.24
CA GLN A 119 4.66 -7.93 9.68
C GLN A 119 4.17 -6.72 10.45
N TRP A 120 4.42 -5.51 9.94
CA TRP A 120 3.81 -4.30 10.48
C TRP A 120 2.29 -4.42 10.43
N CYS A 121 1.69 -4.62 9.25
CA CYS A 121 0.24 -4.70 9.11
C CYS A 121 -0.40 -5.75 10.04
N ILE A 122 0.27 -6.89 10.24
CA ILE A 122 -0.21 -8.00 11.08
C ILE A 122 0.02 -7.74 12.57
N TYR A 123 1.26 -7.44 12.98
CA TYR A 123 1.61 -7.37 14.40
C TYR A 123 1.09 -6.09 15.07
N ALA A 124 0.74 -5.07 14.29
CA ALA A 124 0.27 -3.79 14.80
C ALA A 124 -1.23 -3.56 14.64
N HIS A 125 -1.99 -4.52 14.11
CA HIS A 125 -3.45 -4.37 14.12
C HIS A 125 -4.02 -4.64 15.53
N PRO A 126 -5.16 -4.03 15.87
CA PRO A 126 -5.77 -4.24 17.17
C PRO A 126 -6.11 -5.71 17.41
N HIS A 127 -5.96 -6.15 18.66
CA HIS A 127 -6.30 -7.49 19.15
C HIS A 127 -5.56 -8.64 18.45
N TRP A 128 -4.34 -8.43 17.95
CA TRP A 128 -3.52 -9.52 17.43
C TRP A 128 -3.16 -10.53 18.53
N GLN A 129 -3.47 -11.81 18.32
CA GLN A 129 -3.30 -12.91 19.30
C GLN A 129 -2.27 -13.96 18.86
N GLY A 130 -1.34 -13.60 17.96
CA GLY A 130 -0.39 -14.56 17.37
C GLY A 130 -0.95 -15.26 16.13
N ASP A 131 -0.07 -15.94 15.38
CA ASP A 131 -0.42 -16.61 14.11
C ASP A 131 -1.47 -17.74 14.24
N SER A 132 -1.68 -18.29 15.44
CA SER A 132 -2.69 -19.33 15.70
C SER A 132 -4.03 -18.80 16.23
N GLY A 133 -4.10 -17.51 16.62
CA GLY A 133 -5.30 -16.93 17.24
C GLY A 133 -5.66 -17.55 18.60
N GLU A 134 -4.71 -18.20 19.29
CA GLU A 134 -4.95 -18.95 20.54
C GLU A 134 -4.34 -18.30 21.79
N ASN A 135 -3.83 -17.07 21.72
CA ASN A 135 -3.23 -16.42 22.89
C ASN A 135 -4.09 -15.24 23.39
N PRO A 136 -5.00 -15.46 24.35
CA PRO A 136 -5.97 -14.44 24.81
C PRO A 136 -5.39 -13.34 25.72
N ASP A 137 -4.08 -13.36 26.00
CA ASP A 137 -3.45 -12.53 27.06
C ASP A 137 -2.59 -11.36 26.51
N THR A 138 -3.09 -10.60 25.53
CA THR A 138 -2.50 -9.31 25.14
C THR A 138 -3.38 -8.13 25.62
N GLN A 139 -3.52 -8.00 26.94
CA GLN A 139 -4.03 -6.77 27.56
C GLN A 139 -2.95 -5.68 27.54
N GLY A 140 -2.92 -4.83 26.50
CA GLY A 140 -1.97 -3.71 26.51
C GLY A 140 -1.71 -2.97 25.21
N LEU A 141 -2.55 -3.12 24.17
CA LEU A 141 -2.29 -2.44 22.90
C LEU A 141 -2.36 -0.92 23.08
N THR A 142 -1.25 -0.25 22.77
CA THR A 142 -1.24 1.21 22.63
C THR A 142 -2.09 1.58 21.42
N GLN A 143 -2.88 2.65 21.54
CA GLN A 143 -3.78 3.12 20.46
C GLN A 143 -3.01 3.18 19.13
N PRO A 144 -3.45 2.45 18.08
CA PRO A 144 -2.74 2.50 16.82
C PRO A 144 -2.87 3.91 16.26
N ALA A 145 -1.73 4.55 15.99
CA ALA A 145 -1.72 5.70 15.11
C ALA A 145 -2.06 5.18 13.71
N GLY A 146 -3.27 5.52 13.25
CA GLY A 146 -3.87 4.95 12.04
C GLY A 146 -3.05 5.22 10.79
N GLY A 147 -2.31 4.21 10.32
CA GLY A 147 -1.93 4.09 8.91
C GLY A 147 -3.13 3.55 8.12
N GLY A 148 -3.39 4.10 6.94
CA GLY A 148 -4.56 3.66 6.18
C GLY A 148 -4.68 4.26 4.79
N CYS A 149 -4.38 3.49 3.75
CA CYS A 149 -4.51 3.96 2.37
C CYS A 149 -5.97 4.15 1.91
N SER A 150 -6.18 4.95 0.86
CA SER A 150 -7.48 5.02 0.18
C SER A 150 -7.37 5.22 -1.31
N SER A 151 -8.34 4.71 -2.06
CA SER A 151 -8.34 4.81 -3.52
C SER A 151 -9.75 4.96 -4.10
N PHE A 152 -9.81 5.46 -5.33
CA PHE A 152 -11.00 5.45 -6.17
C PHE A 152 -10.65 5.25 -7.63
N CYS A 153 -11.63 4.83 -8.42
CA CYS A 153 -11.57 4.88 -9.87
C CYS A 153 -12.93 5.26 -10.46
N ALA A 154 -12.93 5.79 -11.67
CA ALA A 154 -14.13 6.09 -12.44
C ALA A 154 -13.84 5.98 -13.94
N TRP A 155 -14.87 5.73 -14.75
CA TRP A 155 -14.72 5.65 -16.20
C TRP A 155 -15.96 6.14 -16.96
N ASP A 156 -15.79 6.31 -18.27
CA ASP A 156 -16.82 6.81 -19.20
C ASP A 156 -17.53 8.05 -18.64
N GLU A 157 -18.87 8.09 -18.63
CA GLU A 157 -19.67 9.24 -18.23
C GLU A 157 -19.51 9.65 -16.76
N TRP A 158 -18.87 8.83 -15.92
CA TRP A 158 -18.53 9.21 -14.54
C TRP A 158 -17.17 9.94 -14.46
N ALA A 159 -16.26 9.67 -15.41
CA ALA A 159 -14.94 10.29 -15.52
C ALA A 159 -14.86 11.45 -16.54
N GLY A 160 -16.00 11.93 -17.04
CA GLY A 160 -16.06 13.03 -18.02
C GLY A 160 -16.48 12.64 -19.43
N GLY A 161 -16.69 11.35 -19.70
CA GLY A 161 -17.28 10.87 -20.96
C GLY A 161 -16.29 10.69 -22.11
N ASP A 162 -14.99 10.84 -21.88
CA ASP A 162 -13.94 10.71 -22.92
C ASP A 162 -13.50 9.25 -23.16
N GLY A 163 -14.17 8.30 -22.51
CA GLY A 163 -13.93 6.86 -22.67
C GLY A 163 -12.73 6.32 -21.89
N LYS A 164 -12.05 7.15 -21.09
CA LYS A 164 -10.91 6.72 -20.25
C LYS A 164 -11.38 6.22 -18.89
N LEU A 165 -10.52 5.41 -18.25
CA LEU A 165 -10.60 5.06 -16.83
C LEU A 165 -9.54 5.86 -16.08
N ILE A 166 -9.98 6.64 -15.08
CA ILE A 166 -9.10 7.34 -14.13
C ILE A 166 -9.03 6.55 -12.83
N PHE A 167 -7.85 6.53 -12.23
CA PHE A 167 -7.59 5.92 -10.93
C PHE A 167 -6.87 6.93 -10.02
N GLY A 168 -7.23 6.98 -8.75
CA GLY A 168 -6.59 7.82 -7.75
C GLY A 168 -6.27 7.04 -6.48
N LYS A 169 -5.10 7.32 -5.88
CA LYS A 169 -4.60 6.69 -4.66
C LYS A 169 -3.93 7.69 -3.73
N ASN A 170 -4.24 7.55 -2.46
CA ASN A 170 -3.46 8.05 -1.34
C ASN A 170 -2.88 6.89 -0.55
N GLU A 171 -1.57 6.89 -0.35
CA GLU A 171 -0.90 6.06 0.67
C GLU A 171 -0.74 6.92 1.92
N ASP A 172 -1.12 6.35 3.08
CA ASP A 172 -0.93 6.97 4.39
C ASP A 172 0.06 6.11 5.22
N ASN A 173 1.28 6.60 5.46
CA ASN A 173 2.34 5.89 6.19
C ASN A 173 3.08 6.78 7.20
N PHE A 174 3.87 6.15 8.08
CA PHE A 174 4.78 6.87 8.97
C PHE A 174 5.97 7.43 8.21
N ASN A 175 6.50 8.56 8.67
CA ASN A 175 7.82 9.07 8.32
C ASN A 175 8.93 8.47 9.20
N MET A 176 9.12 7.15 9.17
CA MET A 176 10.25 6.55 9.91
C MET A 176 11.58 7.14 9.43
N PRO A 177 12.63 7.15 10.27
CA PRO A 177 13.95 7.62 9.90
C PRO A 177 14.37 7.14 8.51
N GLU A 178 14.86 8.07 7.69
CA GLU A 178 15.29 7.90 6.30
C GLU A 178 14.17 7.67 5.26
N GLN A 179 12.91 7.38 5.62
CA GLN A 179 11.88 7.04 4.62
C GLN A 179 11.55 8.22 3.69
N LEU A 180 11.25 9.41 4.23
CA LEU A 180 10.81 10.56 3.42
C LEU A 180 11.82 10.93 2.32
N ASP A 181 13.11 10.87 2.66
CA ASP A 181 14.19 11.20 1.74
C ASP A 181 14.48 10.06 0.75
N ASN A 182 14.03 8.84 1.00
CA ASN A 182 14.33 7.68 0.15
C ASN A 182 13.10 7.11 -0.57
N ARG A 183 11.97 7.82 -0.56
CA ARG A 183 10.84 7.52 -1.45
C ARG A 183 11.28 7.55 -2.91
N MET A 184 10.81 6.59 -3.70
CA MET A 184 11.14 6.52 -5.12
C MET A 184 10.02 5.89 -5.96
N MET A 185 10.01 6.23 -7.25
CA MET A 185 9.29 5.50 -8.28
C MET A 185 10.25 4.51 -8.96
N VAL A 186 9.83 3.26 -9.08
CA VAL A 186 10.58 2.22 -9.80
C VAL A 186 9.89 1.95 -11.13
N ILE A 187 10.66 1.96 -12.21
CA ILE A 187 10.27 1.58 -13.56
C ILE A 187 10.96 0.26 -13.89
N ALA A 188 10.20 -0.83 -13.85
CA ALA A 188 10.69 -2.17 -14.13
C ALA A 188 10.30 -2.60 -15.56
N ASP A 189 11.28 -3.07 -16.33
CA ASP A 189 11.10 -3.61 -17.69
C ASP A 189 11.57 -5.09 -17.70
N PRO A 190 10.76 -6.03 -17.20
CA PRO A 190 11.15 -7.43 -17.09
C PRO A 190 11.23 -8.09 -18.49
N ASP A 191 12.14 -9.06 -18.65
CA ASP A 191 12.23 -9.86 -19.90
C ASP A 191 10.95 -10.68 -20.15
N ASN A 192 10.26 -11.09 -19.08
CA ASN A 192 9.00 -11.83 -19.11
C ASN A 192 7.95 -11.10 -18.27
N GLY A 193 6.87 -10.65 -18.90
CA GLY A 193 5.80 -9.89 -18.26
C GLY A 193 5.67 -8.48 -18.82
N PHE A 194 4.86 -7.65 -18.16
CA PHE A 194 4.63 -6.27 -18.55
C PHE A 194 5.64 -5.32 -17.91
N GLY A 195 6.13 -4.34 -18.66
CA GLY A 195 6.79 -3.17 -18.09
C GLY A 195 5.84 -2.36 -17.20
N HIS A 196 6.31 -1.87 -16.06
CA HIS A 196 5.44 -1.25 -15.07
C HIS A 196 6.13 -0.24 -14.16
N ALA A 197 5.33 0.62 -13.53
CA ALA A 197 5.76 1.57 -12.51
C ALA A 197 5.08 1.27 -11.17
N PHE A 198 5.82 1.46 -10.07
CA PHE A 198 5.31 1.38 -8.71
C PHE A 198 6.12 2.27 -7.77
N LEU A 199 5.54 2.60 -6.61
CA LEU A 199 6.19 3.42 -5.58
C LEU A 199 6.76 2.53 -4.48
N SER A 200 7.98 2.84 -4.03
CA SER A 200 8.70 2.00 -3.09
C SER A 200 9.88 2.71 -2.41
N TYR A 201 10.67 1.92 -1.67
CA TYR A 201 11.91 2.32 -1.03
C TYR A 201 13.09 1.46 -1.50
N PRO A 202 14.33 1.96 -1.44
CA PRO A 202 15.54 1.21 -1.78
C PRO A 202 15.57 -0.17 -1.12
N GLY A 203 15.81 -1.20 -1.93
CA GLY A 203 15.91 -2.60 -1.51
C GLY A 203 14.57 -3.33 -1.43
N MET A 204 13.43 -2.64 -1.57
CA MET A 204 12.13 -3.28 -1.71
C MET A 204 11.82 -3.58 -3.17
N ILE A 205 11.35 -4.79 -3.47
CA ILE A 205 10.93 -5.15 -4.83
C ILE A 205 9.51 -4.67 -5.14
N GLY A 206 8.71 -4.32 -4.14
CA GLY A 206 7.34 -3.84 -4.28
C GLY A 206 6.85 -3.27 -2.95
N LEU A 207 5.82 -2.43 -2.99
CA LEU A 207 5.12 -1.98 -1.78
C LEU A 207 3.67 -1.67 -2.10
N ASP A 208 3.34 -0.41 -2.36
CA ASP A 208 1.95 0.03 -2.52
C ASP A 208 1.73 0.61 -3.90
N GLY A 209 1.18 -0.25 -4.75
CA GLY A 209 0.46 0.16 -5.93
C GLY A 209 1.30 0.53 -7.13
N GLY A 210 0.62 0.61 -8.27
CA GLY A 210 1.26 0.91 -9.54
C GLY A 210 0.39 0.54 -10.74
N LEU A 211 0.94 0.77 -11.92
CA LEU A 211 0.32 0.48 -13.21
C LEU A 211 1.32 -0.16 -14.17
N ASN A 212 0.80 -0.98 -15.08
CA ASN A 212 1.60 -1.62 -16.12
C ASN A 212 1.27 -1.11 -17.53
N GLU A 213 2.16 -1.40 -18.48
CA GLU A 213 2.06 -0.92 -19.87
C GLU A 213 0.85 -1.51 -20.63
N ASN A 214 0.20 -2.53 -20.06
CA ASN A 214 -1.03 -3.09 -20.59
C ASN A 214 -2.29 -2.31 -20.16
N GLY A 215 -2.17 -1.33 -19.27
CA GLY A 215 -3.28 -0.52 -18.75
C GLY A 215 -4.03 -1.17 -17.60
N PHE A 216 -3.36 -2.04 -16.85
CA PHE A 216 -3.82 -2.54 -15.56
C PHE A 216 -3.20 -1.72 -14.43
N GLU A 217 -3.99 -1.38 -13.42
CA GLU A 217 -3.55 -0.68 -12.20
C GLU A 217 -4.06 -1.41 -10.96
N MET A 218 -3.24 -1.42 -9.92
CA MET A 218 -3.59 -1.97 -8.61
C MET A 218 -3.10 -1.05 -7.50
N MET A 219 -3.82 -1.06 -6.38
CA MET A 219 -3.50 -0.30 -5.18
C MET A 219 -3.89 -1.09 -3.94
N THR A 220 -3.16 -0.91 -2.83
CA THR A 220 -3.43 -1.63 -1.58
C THR A 220 -4.06 -0.74 -0.52
N GLN A 221 -4.87 -1.34 0.34
CA GLN A 221 -5.36 -0.73 1.56
C GLN A 221 -5.29 -1.73 2.70
N LEU A 222 -4.70 -1.32 3.83
CA LEU A 222 -4.81 -2.07 5.08
C LEU A 222 -6.29 -2.39 5.29
N ASN A 223 -6.60 -3.65 5.57
CA ASN A 223 -7.97 -4.10 5.78
C ASN A 223 -7.94 -5.21 6.82
N SER A 224 -7.40 -4.91 8.01
CA SER A 224 -7.02 -5.92 8.99
C SER A 224 -8.16 -6.87 9.32
N MET A 225 -7.83 -8.16 9.46
CA MET A 225 -8.78 -9.25 9.68
C MET A 225 -8.35 -10.07 10.91
N GLN A 226 -9.29 -10.76 11.55
CA GLN A 226 -8.95 -11.68 12.65
C GLN A 226 -8.07 -12.87 12.20
N TYR A 227 -8.10 -13.24 10.92
CA TYR A 227 -7.39 -14.39 10.37
C TYR A 227 -6.23 -13.95 9.47
N GLU A 228 -5.07 -13.74 10.07
CA GLU A 228 -3.84 -13.34 9.39
C GLU A 228 -2.68 -14.28 9.74
N SER A 229 -1.70 -14.38 8.86
CA SER A 229 -0.53 -15.23 9.05
C SER A 229 0.66 -14.70 8.27
N MET A 230 1.89 -14.90 8.75
CA MET A 230 3.07 -14.68 7.91
C MET A 230 3.34 -15.83 6.93
N ALA A 231 2.60 -16.94 6.98
CA ALA A 231 2.78 -18.09 6.09
C ALA A 231 2.08 -17.88 4.73
N GLY A 232 2.49 -16.86 3.97
CA GLY A 232 1.93 -16.56 2.66
C GLY A 232 2.73 -15.52 1.87
N CYS A 233 2.18 -15.12 0.72
CA CYS A 233 2.66 -13.97 -0.05
C CYS A 233 2.19 -12.67 0.61
N GLY A 234 3.12 -11.74 0.73
CA GLY A 234 2.87 -10.39 1.24
C GLY A 234 2.51 -9.36 0.18
N ILE A 235 2.28 -8.14 0.64
CA ILE A 235 1.92 -6.96 -0.16
C ILE A 235 2.93 -6.69 -1.28
N ALA A 236 4.23 -6.74 -0.97
CA ALA A 236 5.28 -6.53 -1.95
C ALA A 236 5.24 -7.58 -3.08
N ILE A 237 5.01 -8.84 -2.70
CA ILE A 237 4.91 -9.96 -3.64
C ILE A 237 3.68 -9.83 -4.52
N PHE A 238 2.51 -9.52 -3.95
CA PHE A 238 1.29 -9.34 -4.73
C PHE A 238 1.36 -8.14 -5.65
N THR A 239 1.92 -7.02 -5.20
CA THR A 239 2.20 -5.87 -6.07
C THR A 239 3.01 -6.29 -7.29
N ARG A 240 4.04 -7.12 -7.09
CA ARG A 240 4.90 -7.57 -8.18
C ARG A 240 4.27 -8.62 -9.08
N LEU A 241 3.55 -9.60 -8.52
CA LEU A 241 2.78 -10.57 -9.30
C LEU A 241 1.77 -9.86 -10.21
N LEU A 242 1.01 -8.93 -9.64
CA LEU A 242 -0.04 -8.23 -10.36
C LEU A 242 0.52 -7.32 -11.45
N LEU A 243 1.49 -6.46 -11.14
CA LEU A 243 2.02 -5.53 -12.13
C LEU A 243 2.80 -6.23 -13.26
N THR A 244 3.48 -7.33 -12.95
CA THR A 244 4.25 -8.10 -13.93
C THR A 244 3.34 -8.96 -14.82
N HIS A 245 2.29 -9.57 -14.27
CA HIS A 245 1.56 -10.65 -14.96
C HIS A 245 0.07 -10.39 -15.20
N ALA A 246 -0.58 -9.47 -14.48
CA ALA A 246 -2.00 -9.22 -14.65
C ALA A 246 -2.28 -8.27 -15.82
N SER A 247 -3.16 -8.70 -16.73
CA SER A 247 -3.63 -7.89 -17.85
C SER A 247 -5.07 -7.40 -17.65
N THR A 248 -5.83 -8.12 -16.83
CA THR A 248 -7.25 -7.92 -16.55
C THR A 248 -7.57 -8.04 -15.05
N VAL A 249 -8.76 -7.60 -14.65
CA VAL A 249 -9.29 -7.83 -13.30
C VAL A 249 -9.39 -9.33 -12.96
N ASP A 250 -9.74 -10.17 -13.94
CA ASP A 250 -9.87 -11.62 -13.74
C ASP A 250 -8.50 -12.28 -13.49
N ASP A 251 -7.44 -11.84 -14.18
CA ASP A 251 -6.07 -12.28 -13.89
C ASP A 251 -5.68 -11.95 -12.44
N ALA A 252 -6.04 -10.74 -11.98
CA ALA A 252 -5.74 -10.32 -10.62
C ALA A 252 -6.45 -11.20 -9.58
N ILE A 253 -7.74 -11.48 -9.78
CA ILE A 253 -8.51 -12.37 -8.91
C ILE A 253 -7.89 -13.77 -8.88
N LYS A 254 -7.52 -14.30 -10.05
CA LYS A 254 -6.87 -15.60 -10.16
C LYS A 254 -5.54 -15.65 -9.40
N ILE A 255 -4.71 -14.62 -9.51
CA ILE A 255 -3.44 -14.52 -8.77
C ILE A 255 -3.67 -14.64 -7.25
N PHE A 256 -4.68 -13.96 -6.70
CA PHE A 256 -5.02 -14.07 -5.27
C PHE A 256 -5.58 -15.44 -4.87
N GLN A 257 -6.27 -16.13 -5.78
CA GLN A 257 -6.80 -17.47 -5.53
C GLN A 257 -5.71 -18.54 -5.56
N GLU A 258 -4.68 -18.37 -6.39
CA GLU A 258 -3.61 -19.36 -6.60
C GLU A 258 -2.46 -19.25 -5.60
N HIS A 259 -2.30 -18.09 -4.94
CA HIS A 259 -1.21 -17.85 -3.99
C HIS A 259 -1.76 -17.72 -2.56
N PRO A 260 -1.14 -18.37 -1.56
CA PRO A 260 -1.44 -18.11 -0.15
C PRO A 260 -1.20 -16.63 0.19
N ARG A 261 -2.04 -16.03 1.05
CA ARG A 261 -1.94 -14.61 1.45
C ARG A 261 -1.53 -14.49 2.91
N CYS A 262 -0.83 -13.40 3.23
CA CYS A 262 -0.48 -13.11 4.61
C CYS A 262 -1.64 -12.46 5.40
N ALA A 263 -1.97 -11.22 5.03
CA ALA A 263 -2.73 -10.30 5.87
C ALA A 263 -4.10 -9.90 5.29
N GLY A 264 -4.88 -9.23 6.12
CA GLY A 264 -6.08 -8.49 5.78
C GLY A 264 -5.74 -7.27 4.90
N ILE A 265 -5.92 -7.39 3.59
CA ILE A 265 -5.64 -6.31 2.63
C ILE A 265 -6.77 -6.22 1.61
N ALA A 266 -7.18 -5.00 1.29
CA ALA A 266 -8.06 -4.73 0.16
C ALA A 266 -7.20 -4.27 -1.02
N TYR A 267 -7.31 -4.98 -2.14
CA TYR A 267 -6.62 -4.67 -3.38
C TYR A 267 -7.62 -4.11 -4.37
N HIS A 268 -7.58 -2.79 -4.57
CA HIS A 268 -8.38 -2.14 -5.59
C HIS A 268 -7.66 -2.25 -6.92
N VAL A 269 -8.26 -2.96 -7.87
CA VAL A 269 -7.70 -3.25 -9.18
C VAL A 269 -8.59 -2.70 -10.29
N ALA A 270 -7.98 -2.24 -11.37
CA ALA A 270 -8.69 -1.76 -12.56
C ALA A 270 -7.99 -2.17 -13.86
N ASP A 271 -8.82 -2.49 -14.84
CA ASP A 271 -8.45 -2.73 -16.23
C ASP A 271 -9.04 -1.60 -17.07
N ALA A 272 -8.17 -0.71 -17.56
CA ALA A 272 -8.60 0.44 -18.34
C ALA A 272 -9.09 0.07 -19.76
N LYS A 273 -8.68 -1.07 -20.32
CA LYS A 273 -9.13 -1.52 -21.64
C LYS A 273 -10.56 -2.04 -21.58
N ALA A 274 -10.84 -2.90 -20.60
CA ALA A 274 -12.18 -3.42 -20.39
C ALA A 274 -13.11 -2.44 -19.65
N LYS A 275 -12.53 -1.39 -19.04
CA LYS A 275 -13.22 -0.45 -18.15
C LYS A 275 -13.93 -1.19 -17.02
N LYS A 276 -13.18 -2.09 -16.39
CA LYS A 276 -13.62 -2.91 -15.26
C LYS A 276 -12.77 -2.58 -14.05
N ALA A 277 -13.38 -2.63 -12.88
CA ALA A 277 -12.69 -2.52 -11.61
C ALA A 277 -13.29 -3.50 -10.61
N ALA A 278 -12.48 -3.89 -9.63
CA ALA A 278 -12.91 -4.67 -8.48
C ALA A 278 -12.07 -4.31 -7.26
N VAL A 279 -12.59 -4.60 -6.08
CA VAL A 279 -11.81 -4.62 -4.84
C VAL A 279 -11.76 -6.06 -4.38
N VAL A 280 -10.57 -6.63 -4.35
CA VAL A 280 -10.30 -7.98 -3.84
C VAL A 280 -9.86 -7.84 -2.40
N GLU A 281 -10.74 -8.18 -1.47
CA GLU A 281 -10.44 -8.21 -0.04
C GLU A 281 -9.92 -9.60 0.35
N THR A 282 -8.73 -9.66 0.91
CA THR A 282 -8.08 -10.91 1.29
C THR A 282 -7.89 -11.01 2.79
N SER A 283 -7.87 -12.24 3.30
CA SER A 283 -7.23 -12.64 4.55
C SER A 283 -6.37 -13.88 4.28
N SER A 284 -5.70 -14.43 5.30
CA SER A 284 -4.98 -15.71 5.16
C SER A 284 -5.90 -16.87 4.78
N ARG A 285 -7.21 -16.75 5.00
CA ARG A 285 -8.21 -17.80 4.74
C ARG A 285 -9.11 -17.48 3.53
N MET A 286 -9.52 -16.23 3.38
CA MET A 286 -10.55 -15.84 2.42
C MET A 286 -10.05 -14.90 1.32
N VAL A 287 -10.66 -15.01 0.15
CA VAL A 287 -10.60 -14.02 -0.95
C VAL A 287 -12.04 -13.68 -1.29
N SER A 288 -12.39 -12.42 -1.14
CA SER A 288 -13.72 -11.88 -1.43
C SER A 288 -13.59 -10.78 -2.46
N VAL A 289 -14.48 -10.75 -3.45
CA VAL A 289 -14.42 -9.78 -4.54
C VAL A 289 -15.67 -8.92 -4.54
N ARG A 290 -15.48 -7.61 -4.42
CA ARG A 290 -16.53 -6.62 -4.59
C ARG A 290 -16.41 -6.00 -5.98
N TYR A 291 -17.56 -5.83 -6.63
CA TYR A 291 -17.68 -5.13 -7.90
C TYR A 291 -18.47 -3.83 -7.69
N PRO A 292 -18.38 -2.88 -8.63
CA PRO A 292 -19.29 -1.74 -8.70
C PRO A 292 -20.76 -2.19 -8.76
N MET A 293 -21.68 -1.37 -8.23
CA MET A 293 -23.12 -1.61 -8.39
C MET A 293 -23.53 -1.57 -9.87
N PRO A 294 -24.64 -2.23 -10.27
CA PRO A 294 -25.16 -2.11 -11.62
C PRO A 294 -25.36 -0.64 -12.04
N ASN A 295 -24.90 -0.29 -13.25
CA ASN A 295 -24.92 1.07 -13.82
C ASN A 295 -24.06 2.12 -13.08
N VAL A 296 -23.25 1.72 -12.11
CA VAL A 296 -22.25 2.58 -11.48
C VAL A 296 -20.90 2.35 -12.15
N LYS A 297 -20.32 3.42 -12.70
CA LYS A 297 -19.01 3.38 -13.36
C LYS A 297 -17.90 4.00 -12.52
N ALA A 298 -17.93 3.71 -11.23
CA ALA A 298 -16.95 4.15 -10.26
C ALA A 298 -16.85 3.17 -9.10
N MET A 299 -15.70 3.14 -8.45
CA MET A 299 -15.43 2.31 -7.28
C MET A 299 -14.46 3.02 -6.35
N TRP A 300 -14.57 2.78 -5.05
CA TRP A 300 -13.63 3.32 -4.06
C TRP A 300 -13.49 2.35 -2.89
N GLN A 301 -12.39 2.51 -2.16
CA GLN A 301 -12.02 1.68 -1.01
C GLN A 301 -11.16 2.48 -0.05
N THR A 302 -11.36 2.25 1.25
CA THR A 302 -10.50 2.73 2.33
C THR A 302 -10.00 1.53 3.13
N ASN A 303 -10.03 1.54 4.46
CA ASN A 303 -9.38 0.50 5.27
C ASN A 303 -10.32 -0.41 6.04
N HIS A 304 -11.63 -0.30 5.83
CA HIS A 304 -12.58 -1.27 6.36
C HIS A 304 -13.18 -2.11 5.24
N SER A 305 -13.59 -3.31 5.61
CA SER A 305 -14.21 -4.26 4.71
C SER A 305 -15.56 -3.72 4.28
N ASN A 306 -15.81 -3.83 2.98
CA ASN A 306 -17.12 -3.55 2.39
C ASN A 306 -17.76 -4.82 1.80
N CYS A 307 -17.15 -5.98 2.02
CA CYS A 307 -17.69 -7.29 1.70
C CYS A 307 -18.70 -7.77 2.77
N TYR A 308 -19.81 -7.03 2.90
CA TYR A 308 -20.96 -7.40 3.74
C TYR A 308 -22.13 -7.89 2.86
N PRO A 309 -22.70 -9.09 3.04
CA PRO A 309 -23.79 -9.60 2.20
C PRO A 309 -25.01 -8.65 2.17
N GLY A 310 -25.41 -8.22 0.98
CA GLY A 310 -26.47 -7.24 0.75
C GLY A 310 -25.99 -5.79 0.66
N TRP A 311 -24.75 -5.48 1.01
CA TRP A 311 -24.19 -4.13 0.89
C TRP A 311 -23.66 -3.87 -0.53
N THR A 312 -24.16 -2.82 -1.18
CA THR A 312 -23.70 -2.40 -2.53
C THR A 312 -23.71 -3.51 -3.58
N GLY A 313 -24.68 -4.44 -3.49
CA GLY A 313 -24.81 -5.57 -4.42
C GLY A 313 -23.85 -6.74 -4.17
N TYR A 314 -23.06 -6.71 -3.11
CA TYR A 314 -22.19 -7.83 -2.72
C TYR A 314 -23.00 -8.97 -2.08
N SER A 315 -22.65 -10.22 -2.38
CA SER A 315 -23.37 -11.41 -1.88
C SER A 315 -22.45 -12.56 -1.45
N GLY A 316 -21.14 -12.32 -1.31
CA GLY A 316 -20.15 -13.34 -0.97
C GLY A 316 -20.00 -13.57 0.54
N TYR A 317 -18.82 -14.05 0.96
CA TYR A 317 -18.49 -14.23 2.36
C TYR A 317 -18.49 -12.90 3.13
N ASN A 318 -18.98 -12.90 4.37
CA ASN A 318 -19.04 -11.70 5.20
C ASN A 318 -17.68 -11.37 5.82
N MET A 319 -16.81 -10.68 5.08
CA MET A 319 -15.49 -10.25 5.59
C MET A 319 -15.61 -9.21 6.72
N VAL A 320 -16.74 -8.49 6.83
CA VAL A 320 -16.98 -7.59 7.98
C VAL A 320 -17.09 -8.36 9.29
N ALA A 321 -17.57 -9.61 9.26
CA ALA A 321 -17.59 -10.45 10.44
C ALA A 321 -16.17 -10.72 10.97
N ASP A 322 -15.19 -10.86 10.07
CA ASP A 322 -13.78 -11.03 10.43
C ASP A 322 -13.13 -9.76 10.99
N GLN A 323 -13.81 -8.60 10.85
CA GLN A 323 -13.37 -7.32 11.41
C GLN A 323 -14.05 -6.96 12.74
N VAL A 324 -15.01 -7.74 13.23
CA VAL A 324 -15.77 -7.39 14.45
C VAL A 324 -14.85 -7.21 15.65
N LEU A 325 -13.95 -8.17 15.89
CA LEU A 325 -12.98 -8.08 16.97
C LEU A 325 -11.93 -7.00 16.69
N VAL A 326 -11.37 -6.99 15.48
CA VAL A 326 -10.27 -6.08 15.09
C VAL A 326 -10.67 -4.61 15.16
N ASN A 327 -11.90 -4.27 14.77
CA ASN A 327 -12.40 -2.90 14.75
C ASN A 327 -13.34 -2.58 15.94
N GLU A 328 -13.49 -3.49 16.91
CA GLU A 328 -14.44 -3.37 18.04
C GLU A 328 -15.86 -2.97 17.59
N LEU A 329 -16.38 -3.61 16.55
CA LEU A 329 -17.72 -3.31 16.02
C LEU A 329 -18.79 -3.85 16.98
N LYS A 330 -19.67 -2.98 17.49
CA LYS A 330 -20.66 -3.36 18.51
C LYS A 330 -21.75 -4.28 18.00
N ASP A 331 -22.29 -4.02 16.81
CA ASP A 331 -23.40 -4.78 16.26
C ASP A 331 -23.35 -4.78 14.72
N ILE A 332 -23.24 -5.96 14.13
CA ILE A 332 -23.26 -6.16 12.68
C ILE A 332 -24.46 -6.99 12.21
N SER A 333 -25.48 -7.17 13.05
CA SER A 333 -26.66 -8.01 12.75
C SER A 333 -27.52 -7.49 11.60
N THR A 334 -27.42 -6.20 11.27
CA THR A 334 -27.98 -5.60 10.06
C THR A 334 -26.97 -4.63 9.45
N ILE A 335 -27.15 -4.30 8.16
CA ILE A 335 -26.35 -3.28 7.47
C ILE A 335 -26.38 -1.94 8.22
N GLU A 336 -27.56 -1.51 8.68
CA GLU A 336 -27.72 -0.25 9.42
C GLU A 336 -26.92 -0.24 10.72
N LYS A 337 -27.00 -1.33 11.50
CA LYS A 337 -26.28 -1.47 12.76
C LYS A 337 -24.77 -1.54 12.56
N TRP A 338 -24.31 -2.23 11.52
CA TRP A 338 -22.89 -2.25 11.14
C TRP A 338 -22.40 -0.84 10.78
N GLN A 339 -23.12 -0.12 9.93
CA GLN A 339 -22.77 1.24 9.53
C GLN A 339 -22.78 2.21 10.73
N ASN A 340 -23.69 2.02 11.70
CA ASN A 340 -23.69 2.79 12.94
C ASN A 340 -22.47 2.44 13.83
N SER A 341 -22.09 1.17 13.90
CA SER A 341 -20.89 0.72 14.65
C SER A 341 -19.61 1.35 14.12
N LEU A 342 -19.49 1.56 12.80
CA LEU A 342 -18.35 2.26 12.20
C LEU A 342 -18.26 3.74 12.59
N LYS A 343 -19.40 4.38 12.83
CA LYS A 343 -19.53 5.84 13.05
C LYS A 343 -19.34 6.26 14.50
N GLU A 344 -19.05 5.34 15.40
CA GLU A 344 -18.93 5.65 16.81
C GLU A 344 -17.74 6.59 17.08
N PRO A 345 -17.95 7.82 17.58
CA PRO A 345 -16.89 8.83 17.67
C PRO A 345 -15.69 8.44 18.54
N TYR A 346 -15.91 7.55 19.51
CA TYR A 346 -14.89 7.09 20.45
C TYR A 346 -14.40 5.67 20.16
N ASN A 347 -14.72 5.11 18.99
CA ASN A 347 -14.04 3.91 18.53
C ASN A 347 -12.70 4.33 17.90
N PHE A 348 -11.60 4.00 18.58
CA PHE A 348 -10.24 4.33 18.15
C PHE A 348 -9.64 3.26 17.22
N TYR A 349 -10.31 2.12 17.08
CA TYR A 349 -9.80 0.94 16.38
C TYR A 349 -10.30 0.84 14.94
N VAL A 350 -11.48 1.40 14.63
CA VAL A 350 -11.97 1.45 13.25
C VAL A 350 -11.00 2.17 12.34
N GLN A 351 -10.83 1.62 11.14
CA GLN A 351 -9.82 2.09 10.19
C GLN A 351 -10.43 3.15 9.25
N ALA A 352 -10.62 4.35 9.79
CA ALA A 352 -10.95 5.56 9.04
C ALA A 352 -12.19 5.47 8.10
N PRO A 353 -13.36 5.04 8.60
CA PRO A 353 -14.55 4.84 7.77
C PRO A 353 -15.14 6.14 7.20
N SER A 354 -14.91 7.30 7.84
CA SER A 354 -15.39 8.61 7.35
C SER A 354 -14.94 8.92 5.92
N ARG A 355 -13.73 8.50 5.55
CA ARG A 355 -13.18 8.71 4.20
C ARG A 355 -13.98 7.97 3.13
N PHE A 356 -14.53 6.79 3.44
CA PHE A 356 -15.35 6.03 2.49
C PHE A 356 -16.66 6.76 2.17
N GLU A 357 -17.31 7.33 3.18
CA GLU A 357 -18.48 8.20 3.01
C GLU A 357 -18.10 9.47 2.24
N ARG A 358 -16.92 10.05 2.52
CA ARG A 358 -16.46 11.24 1.81
C ARG A 358 -16.20 10.97 0.33
N TYR A 359 -15.58 9.85 -0.03
CA TYR A 359 -15.43 9.44 -1.43
C TYR A 359 -16.79 9.30 -2.11
N ARG A 360 -17.79 8.69 -1.46
CA ARG A 360 -19.14 8.60 -2.03
C ARG A 360 -19.70 9.99 -2.36
N GLN A 361 -19.63 10.94 -1.42
CA GLN A 361 -20.11 12.32 -1.63
C GLN A 361 -19.36 13.01 -2.79
N LEU A 362 -18.04 12.87 -2.81
CA LEU A 362 -17.20 13.47 -3.86
C LEU A 362 -17.51 12.87 -5.23
N ILE A 363 -17.64 11.55 -5.34
CA ILE A 363 -17.81 10.85 -6.62
C ILE A 363 -19.24 10.98 -7.16
N TYR A 364 -20.27 10.89 -6.30
CA TYR A 364 -21.67 10.89 -6.71
C TYR A 364 -22.26 12.29 -6.80
N ASP A 365 -21.92 13.14 -5.83
CA ASP A 365 -22.66 14.39 -5.60
C ASP A 365 -21.86 15.58 -6.12
N GLU A 366 -20.56 15.63 -5.83
CA GLU A 366 -19.73 16.80 -6.15
C GLU A 366 -19.10 16.72 -7.54
N TYR A 367 -18.47 15.60 -7.91
CA TYR A 367 -17.63 15.42 -9.11
C TYR A 367 -18.17 14.45 -10.17
N ARG A 368 -19.41 13.96 -10.02
CA ARG A 368 -19.99 13.01 -10.99
C ARG A 368 -19.94 13.56 -12.41
N GLY A 369 -19.31 12.79 -13.30
CA GLY A 369 -19.16 13.15 -14.71
C GLY A 369 -18.18 14.29 -14.99
N LYS A 370 -17.33 14.65 -14.03
CA LYS A 370 -16.25 15.63 -14.19
C LYS A 370 -14.97 15.21 -13.46
N ILE A 371 -14.73 13.92 -13.29
CA ILE A 371 -13.51 13.41 -12.66
C ILE A 371 -12.35 13.40 -13.69
N THR A 372 -11.85 14.60 -13.98
CA THR A 372 -10.60 14.84 -14.74
C THR A 372 -9.38 14.70 -13.80
N PRO A 373 -8.12 14.72 -14.29
CA PRO A 373 -6.95 14.65 -13.42
C PRO A 373 -6.92 15.79 -12.40
N GLU A 374 -7.31 17.00 -12.79
CA GLU A 374 -7.36 18.17 -11.90
C GLU A 374 -8.37 17.98 -10.76
N ASN A 375 -9.53 17.37 -11.05
CA ASN A 375 -10.54 17.11 -10.03
C ASN A 375 -10.21 15.86 -9.20
N ALA A 376 -9.56 14.85 -9.79
CA ALA A 376 -9.01 13.72 -9.05
C ALA A 376 -7.97 14.17 -8.02
N ILE A 377 -7.07 15.09 -8.40
CA ILE A 377 -6.11 15.72 -7.48
C ILE A 377 -6.83 16.43 -6.32
N LYS A 378 -7.93 17.14 -6.58
CA LYS A 378 -8.74 17.78 -5.53
C LYS A 378 -9.38 16.75 -4.59
N ILE A 379 -9.92 15.66 -5.15
CA ILE A 379 -10.49 14.55 -4.36
C ILE A 379 -9.42 13.96 -3.42
N LEU A 380 -8.23 13.64 -3.93
CA LEU A 380 -7.12 13.10 -3.14
C LEU A 380 -6.52 14.12 -2.15
N SER A 381 -6.77 15.41 -2.34
CA SER A 381 -6.34 16.49 -1.45
C SER A 381 -7.44 16.93 -0.47
N ASP A 382 -8.60 16.25 -0.45
CA ASP A 382 -9.75 16.64 0.35
C ASP A 382 -9.47 16.50 1.86
N ARG A 383 -9.77 17.58 2.59
CA ARG A 383 -9.60 17.69 4.05
C ARG A 383 -10.94 17.80 4.78
N TYR A 384 -12.05 17.43 4.16
CA TYR A 384 -13.37 17.50 4.80
C TYR A 384 -13.74 16.15 5.41
N ASP A 385 -14.05 16.17 6.71
CA ASP A 385 -14.54 15.00 7.42
C ASP A 385 -16.07 15.05 7.53
N PRO A 386 -16.80 14.11 6.89
CA PRO A 386 -18.26 14.11 6.90
C PRO A 386 -18.86 13.79 8.28
N TYR A 387 -18.10 13.21 9.21
CA TYR A 387 -18.62 12.86 10.54
C TYR A 387 -18.63 14.07 11.46
N THR A 388 -17.53 14.81 11.51
CA THR A 388 -17.44 16.06 12.28
C THR A 388 -18.03 17.26 11.55
N LYS A 389 -18.24 17.17 10.23
CA LYS A 389 -18.69 18.26 9.34
C LYS A 389 -17.73 19.45 9.33
N MET A 390 -16.44 19.17 9.45
CA MET A 390 -15.39 20.17 9.51
C MET A 390 -14.35 19.93 8.42
N THR A 391 -13.78 21.01 7.91
CA THR A 391 -12.56 20.95 7.11
C THR A 391 -11.36 21.03 8.05
N ARG A 392 -10.56 19.97 8.12
CA ARG A 392 -9.32 19.91 8.91
C ARG A 392 -8.34 20.97 8.41
N PRO A 393 -7.83 21.91 9.23
CA PRO A 393 -6.75 22.83 8.86
C PRO A 393 -5.49 22.09 8.36
N ALA A 394 -4.65 22.74 7.55
CA ALA A 394 -3.62 22.02 6.78
C ALA A 394 -2.51 21.48 7.69
N ASP A 395 -2.23 22.22 8.75
CA ASP A 395 -1.22 22.02 9.78
C ASP A 395 -1.78 21.37 11.05
N PHE A 396 -3.05 20.97 11.05
CA PHE A 396 -3.70 20.37 12.21
C PHE A 396 -3.89 18.86 12.00
N PRO A 397 -3.30 17.99 12.83
CA PRO A 397 -3.47 16.54 12.67
C PRO A 397 -4.88 16.08 13.05
N SER A 398 -5.28 14.95 12.48
CA SER A 398 -6.48 14.21 12.86
C SER A 398 -6.31 13.70 14.29
N TYR A 399 -7.37 13.76 15.10
CA TYR A 399 -7.26 13.36 16.51
C TYR A 399 -7.42 11.84 16.69
N THR A 400 -8.31 11.23 15.91
CA THR A 400 -8.55 9.79 15.90
C THR A 400 -8.88 9.34 14.48
N ASN A 401 -9.07 8.04 14.29
CA ASN A 401 -9.55 7.50 13.02
C ASN A 401 -11.02 7.87 12.70
N ASN A 402 -11.77 8.50 13.62
CA ASN A 402 -13.16 8.92 13.41
C ASN A 402 -13.38 10.43 13.58
N ILE A 403 -12.37 11.19 14.02
CA ILE A 403 -12.46 12.64 14.27
C ILE A 403 -11.44 13.36 13.40
N LEU A 404 -11.95 14.15 12.45
CA LEU A 404 -11.15 14.85 11.44
C LEU A 404 -10.30 13.91 10.59
N CYS A 405 -10.70 12.64 10.46
CA CYS A 405 -10.05 11.69 9.59
C CYS A 405 -10.42 12.00 8.13
N THR A 406 -9.46 12.52 7.37
CA THR A 406 -9.67 13.08 6.04
C THR A 406 -8.87 12.37 4.95
N ILE A 407 -9.32 12.44 3.69
CA ILE A 407 -8.67 11.77 2.55
C ILE A 407 -7.20 12.17 2.43
N CYS A 408 -6.91 13.48 2.48
CA CYS A 408 -5.56 13.98 2.71
C CYS A 408 -5.24 13.80 4.20
N ALA A 409 -4.55 12.73 4.55
CA ALA A 409 -4.34 12.32 5.93
C ALA A 409 -3.14 13.02 6.58
N MET A 410 -3.27 13.27 7.88
CA MET A 410 -2.21 13.76 8.76
C MET A 410 -2.59 13.39 10.19
N TYR A 411 -1.66 12.80 10.94
CA TYR A 411 -1.85 12.36 12.33
C TYR A 411 -0.76 12.95 13.23
N PRO A 412 -0.92 12.88 14.56
CA PRO A 412 0.04 13.45 15.51
C PRO A 412 1.36 12.67 15.56
N ASP A 413 2.42 13.32 16.02
CA ASP A 413 3.70 12.68 16.32
C ASP A 413 3.61 11.77 17.54
N TYR A 414 4.25 10.61 17.42
CA TYR A 414 4.50 9.68 18.51
C TYR A 414 6.00 9.48 18.68
N THR A 415 6.43 9.43 19.94
CA THR A 415 7.82 9.12 20.28
C THR A 415 8.03 7.61 20.32
N TYR A 416 9.16 7.16 19.78
CA TYR A 416 9.64 5.79 19.77
C TYR A 416 11.10 5.73 20.21
N GLN A 417 11.49 4.58 20.76
CA GLN A 417 12.87 4.31 21.16
C GLN A 417 13.39 3.11 20.37
N ALA A 418 14.29 3.35 19.42
CA ALA A 418 14.97 2.30 18.69
C ALA A 418 16.36 1.99 19.29
N GLN A 419 16.95 0.90 18.82
CA GLN A 419 18.36 0.61 19.07
C GLN A 419 19.25 1.66 18.38
N GLU A 420 20.47 1.83 18.89
CA GLU A 420 21.51 2.57 18.17
C GLU A 420 21.76 1.95 16.77
N PRO A 421 22.05 2.76 15.74
CA PRO A 421 22.38 4.19 15.78
C PRO A 421 21.17 5.14 15.64
N VAL A 422 19.94 4.64 15.78
CA VAL A 422 18.72 5.47 15.62
C VAL A 422 18.38 6.20 16.91
N GLY A 423 18.40 5.49 18.04
CA GLY A 423 18.04 6.07 19.34
C GLY A 423 16.57 6.53 19.42
N THR A 424 16.32 7.62 20.12
CA THR A 424 14.97 8.21 20.24
C THR A 424 14.59 8.97 18.97
N PHE A 425 13.39 8.73 18.45
CA PHE A 425 12.86 9.49 17.31
C PHE A 425 11.35 9.77 17.47
N LYS A 426 10.84 10.70 16.67
CA LYS A 426 9.41 10.97 16.52
C LYS A 426 8.98 10.60 15.11
N ALA A 427 7.80 10.02 14.99
CA ALA A 427 7.18 9.76 13.70
C ALA A 427 5.66 9.91 13.79
N HIS A 428 5.04 10.30 12.69
CA HIS A 428 3.60 10.38 12.50
C HIS A 428 3.20 9.86 11.14
N VAL A 429 1.91 9.53 11.00
CA VAL A 429 1.32 9.14 9.72
C VAL A 429 0.84 10.39 8.97
N ALA A 430 1.15 10.46 7.69
CA ALA A 430 0.51 11.36 6.72
C ALA A 430 0.60 10.73 5.33
N ASN A 431 0.12 11.45 4.30
CA ASN A 431 0.24 10.91 2.95
C ASN A 431 1.70 10.82 2.50
N MET A 432 2.20 9.59 2.31
CA MET A 432 3.57 9.34 1.87
C MET A 432 3.75 9.67 0.39
N TRP A 433 2.74 9.33 -0.41
CA TRP A 433 2.59 9.71 -1.81
C TRP A 433 1.11 9.73 -2.19
N SER A 434 0.82 10.47 -3.26
CA SER A 434 -0.50 10.51 -3.88
C SER A 434 -0.36 10.42 -5.39
N LEU A 435 -1.17 9.56 -6.01
CA LEU A 435 -1.06 9.24 -7.43
C LEU A 435 -2.44 9.31 -8.09
N VAL A 436 -2.51 10.00 -9.22
CA VAL A 436 -3.61 9.92 -10.18
C VAL A 436 -3.06 9.33 -11.46
N ALA A 437 -3.78 8.41 -12.09
CA ALA A 437 -3.35 7.83 -13.35
C ALA A 437 -4.49 7.62 -14.33
N TYR A 438 -4.11 7.61 -15.61
CA TYR A 438 -4.88 7.03 -16.69
C TYR A 438 -4.13 5.77 -17.19
N PRO A 439 -4.44 4.57 -16.67
CA PRO A 439 -3.66 3.37 -17.01
C PRO A 439 -3.61 3.07 -18.50
N GLY A 440 -4.71 3.31 -19.22
CA GLY A 440 -4.78 3.04 -20.67
C GLY A 440 -3.80 3.87 -21.50
N THR A 441 -3.57 5.12 -21.12
CA THR A 441 -2.59 5.99 -21.80
C THR A 441 -1.19 5.84 -21.21
N GLY A 442 -1.10 5.49 -19.92
CA GLY A 442 0.12 5.43 -19.14
C GLY A 442 0.43 6.75 -18.43
N ASP A 443 -0.46 7.74 -18.44
CA ASP A 443 -0.25 9.02 -17.76
C ASP A 443 -0.33 8.86 -16.24
N ILE A 444 0.59 9.52 -15.56
CA ILE A 444 0.76 9.48 -14.10
C ILE A 444 0.95 10.92 -13.62
N TRP A 445 0.16 11.33 -12.63
CA TRP A 445 0.39 12.54 -11.84
C TRP A 445 0.75 12.10 -10.44
N LEU A 446 1.96 12.41 -10.00
CA LEU A 446 2.53 11.94 -8.74
C LEU A 446 2.88 13.11 -7.82
N ALA A 447 2.30 13.14 -6.63
CA ALA A 447 2.75 13.95 -5.53
C ALA A 447 3.60 13.11 -4.57
N ILE A 448 4.83 13.55 -4.31
CA ILE A 448 5.79 12.85 -3.43
C ILE A 448 6.78 13.79 -2.73
N ASN A 449 6.82 15.08 -3.11
CA ASN A 449 7.85 16.03 -2.70
C ASN A 449 7.59 16.72 -1.34
N ASN A 450 6.56 16.30 -0.60
CA ASN A 450 6.22 16.84 0.73
C ASN A 450 5.58 15.73 1.61
N PHE A 451 5.14 16.06 2.83
CA PHE A 451 4.48 15.14 3.75
C PHE A 451 3.49 15.93 4.63
N PRO A 452 2.16 15.91 4.35
CA PRO A 452 1.45 15.15 3.32
C PRO A 452 1.93 15.43 1.89
N ALA A 453 2.02 14.39 1.06
CA ALA A 453 2.59 14.45 -0.28
C ALA A 453 1.94 15.51 -1.19
N GLN A 454 0.62 15.67 -1.11
CA GLN A 454 -0.17 16.59 -1.94
C GLN A 454 0.29 18.06 -1.78
N TYR A 455 0.89 18.41 -0.64
CA TYR A 455 1.39 19.76 -0.38
C TYR A 455 2.64 20.10 -1.21
N GLY A 456 3.27 19.10 -1.83
CA GLY A 456 4.40 19.27 -2.75
C GLY A 456 3.98 19.49 -4.20
N GLY A 457 2.68 19.43 -4.52
CA GLY A 457 2.18 19.43 -5.89
C GLY A 457 2.34 18.08 -6.58
N TYR A 458 1.79 17.96 -7.79
CA TYR A 458 1.82 16.75 -8.61
C TYR A 458 2.66 16.96 -9.86
N GLU A 459 3.59 16.04 -10.10
CA GLU A 459 4.43 16.00 -11.29
C GLU A 459 3.88 14.99 -12.30
N HIS A 460 3.87 15.37 -13.59
CA HIS A 460 3.36 14.52 -14.65
C HIS A 460 4.46 13.66 -15.29
N PHE A 461 4.13 12.39 -15.51
CA PHE A 461 4.95 11.41 -16.21
C PHE A 461 4.08 10.56 -17.14
N ASN A 462 4.72 9.88 -18.09
CA ASN A 462 4.07 8.83 -18.88
C ASN A 462 4.88 7.53 -18.82
N LEU A 463 4.23 6.42 -18.44
CA LEU A 463 4.87 5.12 -18.29
C LEU A 463 5.51 4.63 -19.60
N LYS A 464 4.85 4.83 -20.74
CA LYS A 464 5.37 4.37 -22.03
C LYS A 464 6.64 5.12 -22.41
N ASP A 465 6.71 6.42 -22.11
CA ASP A 465 7.92 7.22 -22.31
C ASP A 465 9.04 6.74 -21.37
N LEU A 466 8.73 6.49 -20.10
CA LEU A 466 9.67 5.98 -19.11
C LEU A 466 10.25 4.60 -19.47
N LEU A 467 9.44 3.76 -20.13
CA LEU A 467 9.84 2.45 -20.68
C LEU A 467 10.48 2.53 -22.08
N GLY A 468 10.52 3.71 -22.70
CA GLY A 468 11.04 3.90 -24.06
C GLY A 468 10.20 3.22 -25.15
N ARG A 469 8.88 3.16 -24.98
CA ARG A 469 7.91 2.47 -25.86
C ARG A 469 7.20 3.40 -26.85
N MET A 470 7.70 4.61 -27.08
CA MET A 470 7.07 5.50 -28.07
C MET A 470 7.02 4.82 -29.45
N ARG A 471 5.82 4.87 -30.04
CA ARG A 471 5.57 4.54 -31.46
C ARG A 471 5.98 5.70 -32.34
#